data_AF-M1ZX73-F1
#
_entry.id   AF-M1ZX73-F1
#
_cell.length_a   1.000
_cell.length_b   1.000
_cell.length_c   1.000
_cell.angle_alpha   90.00
_cell.angle_beta   90.00
_cell.angle_gamma   90.00
#
_symmetry.space_group_name_H-M   'P 1'
#
loop_
_entity.id
_entity.type
_entity.pdbx_description
1 polymer ?
#
loop_
_entity_poly.entity_id
_entity_poly.type
_entity_poly.pdbx_seq_one_letter_code
_entity_poly.pdbx_strand_id
1 'polypeptide(L)'
;KKYMKENLNLKEEKSNEVMYSTSCLMKNAFSVDYIFKDIKGRIYLKNEEVERDIKDIITEINNNIEKWCLRGHSIKEIKSKEDKIYEKVEKVNNKGKIGRNDPCPCGSGKKYKKCCLNK
;
A
#
# COMPACT_ATOMS: atom_id res chain seq x y z
N LYS A 1 6.07 -6.65 -20.19
CA LYS A 1 6.54 -7.33 -21.43
C LYS A 1 6.20 -6.54 -22.70
N LYS A 2 4.92 -6.18 -22.97
CA LYS A 2 4.51 -5.39 -24.15
C LYS A 2 5.30 -4.08 -24.32
N TYR A 3 5.30 -3.23 -23.29
CA TYR A 3 6.03 -1.95 -23.28
C TYR A 3 7.53 -2.09 -23.59
N MET A 4 8.21 -3.12 -23.05
CA MET A 4 9.64 -3.36 -23.30
C MET A 4 9.95 -3.77 -24.75
N LYS A 5 9.05 -4.50 -25.41
CA LYS A 5 9.21 -4.85 -26.82
C LYS A 5 8.96 -3.63 -27.72
N GLU A 6 7.89 -2.89 -27.44
CA GLU A 6 7.43 -1.77 -28.29
C GLU A 6 8.31 -0.51 -28.17
N ASN A 7 8.74 -0.16 -26.95
CA ASN A 7 9.45 1.12 -26.72
C ASN A 7 10.98 0.97 -26.59
N LEU A 8 11.48 -0.21 -26.23
CA LEU A 8 12.92 -0.44 -25.99
C LEU A 8 13.59 -1.36 -27.02
N ASN A 9 12.83 -1.99 -27.92
CA ASN A 9 13.33 -2.95 -28.91
C ASN A 9 14.21 -4.06 -28.30
N LEU A 10 13.88 -4.51 -27.09
CA LEU A 10 14.63 -5.55 -26.38
C LEU A 10 14.31 -6.94 -26.95
N LYS A 11 15.35 -7.77 -27.12
CA LYS A 11 15.19 -9.20 -27.37
C LYS A 11 14.37 -9.83 -26.24
N GLU A 12 13.57 -10.83 -26.59
CA GLU A 12 12.64 -11.47 -25.64
C GLU A 12 13.35 -12.05 -24.41
N GLU A 13 14.48 -12.71 -24.63
CA GLU A 13 15.31 -13.27 -23.55
C GLU A 13 15.72 -12.19 -22.55
N LYS A 14 16.25 -11.06 -23.03
CA LYS A 14 16.67 -9.94 -22.18
C LYS A 14 15.49 -9.30 -21.45
N SER A 15 14.34 -9.19 -22.11
CA SER A 15 13.12 -8.70 -21.47
C SER A 15 12.69 -9.61 -20.32
N ASN A 16 12.71 -10.94 -20.51
CA ASN A 16 12.34 -11.89 -19.48
C ASN A 16 13.32 -11.86 -18.29
N GLU A 17 14.63 -11.79 -18.56
CA GLU A 17 15.67 -11.67 -17.54
C GLU A 17 15.45 -10.44 -16.64
N VAL A 18 15.26 -9.27 -17.26
CA VAL A 18 15.03 -8.01 -16.53
C VAL A 18 13.74 -8.07 -15.72
N MET A 19 12.66 -8.59 -16.31
CA MET A 19 11.36 -8.73 -15.63
C MET A 19 11.44 -9.68 -14.43
N TYR A 20 12.14 -10.82 -14.58
CA TYR A 20 12.31 -11.78 -13.49
C TYR A 20 13.07 -11.16 -12.32
N SER A 21 14.24 -10.57 -12.59
CA SER A 21 15.05 -9.93 -11.56
C SER A 21 14.30 -8.78 -10.88
N THR A 22 13.61 -7.95 -11.65
CA THR A 22 12.75 -6.85 -11.14
C THR A 22 11.66 -7.37 -10.21
N SER A 23 10.97 -8.45 -10.61
CA SER A 23 9.94 -9.10 -9.78
C SER A 23 10.51 -9.62 -8.46
N CYS A 24 11.68 -10.26 -8.50
CA CYS A 24 12.37 -10.72 -7.29
C CYS A 24 12.69 -9.55 -6.34
N LEU A 25 13.23 -8.44 -6.85
CA LEU A 25 13.52 -7.26 -6.03
C LEU A 25 12.25 -6.66 -5.41
N MET A 26 11.17 -6.55 -6.18
CA MET A 26 9.89 -6.05 -5.68
C MET A 26 9.30 -6.93 -4.57
N LYS A 27 9.33 -8.26 -4.74
CA LYS A 27 8.83 -9.21 -3.72
C LYS A 27 9.63 -9.17 -2.42
N ASN A 28 10.92 -8.85 -2.51
CA ASN A 28 11.82 -8.63 -1.37
C ASN A 28 11.77 -7.20 -0.81
N ALA A 29 10.84 -6.37 -1.28
CA ALA A 29 10.61 -5.01 -0.79
C ALA A 29 11.81 -4.05 -0.90
N PHE A 30 12.65 -4.21 -1.92
CA PHE A 30 13.61 -3.16 -2.30
C PHE A 30 12.89 -1.89 -2.74
N SER A 31 13.55 -0.72 -2.58
CA SER A 31 12.98 0.56 -2.96
C SER A 31 12.83 0.69 -4.49
N VAL A 32 11.82 1.44 -4.92
CA VAL A 32 11.57 1.72 -6.34
C VAL A 32 12.80 2.36 -6.99
N ASP A 33 13.48 3.27 -6.30
CA ASP A 33 14.70 3.91 -6.82
C ASP A 33 15.85 2.92 -7.02
N TYR A 34 16.02 1.95 -6.10
CA TYR A 34 17.01 0.89 -6.26
C TYR A 34 16.69 0.00 -7.46
N ILE A 35 15.44 -0.44 -7.58
CA ILE A 35 14.96 -1.27 -8.69
C ILE A 35 15.14 -0.54 -10.03
N PHE A 36 14.83 0.76 -10.06
CA PHE A 36 15.00 1.58 -11.24
C PHE A 36 16.47 1.73 -11.65
N LYS A 37 17.37 1.94 -10.67
CA LYS A 37 18.82 1.97 -10.91
C LYS A 37 19.35 0.64 -11.46
N ASP A 38 18.85 -0.47 -10.92
CA ASP A 38 19.18 -1.82 -11.37
C ASP A 38 18.75 -2.07 -12.83
N ILE A 39 17.55 -1.62 -13.21
CA ILE A 39 17.07 -1.68 -14.59
C ILE A 39 17.95 -0.80 -15.50
N LYS A 40 18.22 0.45 -15.11
CA LYS A 40 19.12 1.36 -15.84
C LYS A 40 20.50 0.77 -16.09
N GLY A 41 21.03 -0.03 -15.16
CA GLY A 41 22.31 -0.71 -15.31
C GLY A 41 22.31 -1.87 -16.31
N ARG A 42 21.14 -2.40 -16.69
CA ARG A 42 21.00 -3.59 -17.56
C ARG A 42 20.46 -3.28 -18.95
N ILE A 43 19.78 -2.15 -19.13
CA ILE A 43 19.17 -1.76 -20.41
C ILE A 43 19.49 -0.30 -20.74
N TYR A 44 19.64 -0.01 -22.02
CA TYR A 44 19.81 1.36 -22.51
C TYR A 44 18.46 2.06 -22.59
N LEU A 45 18.31 3.18 -21.87
CA LEU A 45 17.13 4.04 -21.89
C LEU A 45 17.42 5.26 -22.77
N LYS A 46 16.60 5.45 -23.80
CA LYS A 46 16.90 6.39 -24.89
C LYS A 46 16.62 7.85 -24.54
N ASN A 47 15.67 8.11 -23.64
CA ASN A 47 15.19 9.45 -23.31
C ASN A 47 14.60 9.49 -21.89
N GLU A 48 14.45 10.71 -21.35
CA GLU A 48 13.87 10.95 -20.02
C GLU A 48 12.38 10.58 -19.92
N GLU A 49 11.66 10.54 -21.05
CA GLU A 49 10.25 10.14 -21.10
C GLU A 49 10.10 8.65 -20.78
N VAL A 50 10.87 7.79 -21.46
CA VAL A 50 10.88 6.34 -21.19
C VAL A 50 11.38 6.03 -19.79
N GLU A 51 12.32 6.81 -19.27
CA GLU A 51 12.74 6.70 -17.86
C GLU A 51 11.59 6.93 -16.89
N ARG A 52 10.78 7.97 -17.15
CA ARG A 52 9.62 8.34 -16.33
C ARG A 52 8.54 7.27 -16.40
N ASP A 53 8.20 6.83 -17.61
CA ASP A 53 7.24 5.75 -17.84
C ASP A 53 7.63 4.47 -17.12
N ILE A 54 8.91 4.07 -17.22
CA ILE A 54 9.41 2.87 -16.53
C ILE A 54 9.28 3.05 -15.01
N LYS A 55 9.62 4.23 -14.48
CA LYS A 55 9.51 4.49 -13.04
C LYS A 55 8.06 4.42 -12.56
N ASP A 56 7.11 4.94 -13.34
CA ASP A 56 5.69 4.89 -13.04
C ASP A 56 5.16 3.45 -13.10
N ILE A 57 5.54 2.70 -14.14
CA ILE A 57 5.18 1.27 -14.29
C ILE A 57 5.73 0.45 -13.12
N ILE A 58 6.99 0.62 -12.74
CA ILE A 58 7.61 -0.08 -11.60
C ILE A 58 6.86 0.27 -10.31
N THR A 59 6.54 1.55 -10.11
CA THR A 59 5.83 2.01 -8.91
C THR A 59 4.46 1.37 -8.79
N GLU A 60 3.69 1.35 -9.90
CA GLU A 60 2.37 0.72 -9.93
C GLU A 60 2.46 -0.78 -9.67
N ILE A 61 3.36 -1.50 -10.34
CA ILE A 61 3.54 -2.94 -10.11
C ILE A 61 3.98 -3.20 -8.66
N ASN A 62 4.90 -2.40 -8.13
CA ASN A 62 5.42 -2.56 -6.77
C ASN A 62 4.34 -2.38 -5.68
N ASN A 63 3.32 -1.57 -5.95
CA ASN A 63 2.20 -1.36 -5.04
C ASN A 63 1.18 -2.50 -5.07
N ASN A 64 1.02 -3.16 -6.21
CA ASN A 64 0.01 -4.22 -6.41
C ASN A 64 0.58 -5.65 -6.28
N ILE A 65 1.90 -5.83 -6.30
CA ILE A 65 2.52 -7.15 -6.13
C ILE A 65 2.53 -7.58 -4.67
N GLU A 66 2.27 -8.85 -4.44
CA GLU A 66 2.41 -9.50 -3.13
C GLU A 66 3.87 -9.50 -2.67
N LYS A 67 4.10 -9.19 -1.40
CA LYS A 67 5.43 -9.15 -0.80
C LYS A 67 5.57 -10.19 0.29
N TRP A 68 6.73 -10.83 0.37
CA TRP A 68 6.99 -11.84 1.40
C TRP A 68 7.02 -11.25 2.80
N CYS A 69 7.63 -10.08 2.97
CA CYS A 69 7.64 -9.36 4.26
C CYS A 69 6.24 -8.95 4.72
N LEU A 70 5.26 -8.87 3.82
CA LEU A 70 3.85 -8.57 4.11
C LEU A 70 2.99 -9.84 4.14
N ARG A 71 3.60 -11.02 4.32
CA ARG A 71 2.90 -12.31 4.40
C ARG A 71 2.00 -12.59 3.19
N GLY A 72 2.43 -12.18 2.00
CA GLY A 72 1.68 -12.37 0.76
C GLY A 72 0.68 -11.26 0.45
N HIS A 73 0.62 -10.18 1.24
CA HIS A 73 -0.16 -9.01 0.87
C HIS A 73 0.64 -8.01 0.02
N SER A 74 -0.07 -7.26 -0.81
CA SER A 74 0.42 -6.08 -1.51
C SER A 74 0.35 -4.83 -0.63
N ILE A 75 1.12 -3.79 -0.97
CA ILE A 75 1.07 -2.50 -0.26
C ILE A 75 -0.34 -1.91 -0.34
N LYS A 76 -0.98 -1.98 -1.51
CA LYS A 76 -2.32 -1.45 -1.74
C LYS A 76 -3.38 -2.09 -0.83
N GLU A 77 -3.31 -3.40 -0.63
CA GLU A 77 -4.22 -4.10 0.28
C GLU A 77 -3.99 -3.71 1.74
N ILE A 78 -2.73 -3.57 2.17
CA ILE A 78 -2.40 -3.13 3.52
C ILE A 78 -2.95 -1.73 3.78
N LYS A 79 -2.68 -0.78 2.88
CA LYS A 79 -3.21 0.59 2.97
C LYS A 79 -4.73 0.61 3.03
N SER A 80 -5.41 -0.14 2.16
CA SER A 80 -6.88 -0.21 2.19
C SER A 80 -7.43 -0.79 3.51
N LYS A 81 -6.72 -1.73 4.13
CA LYS A 81 -7.08 -2.25 5.46
C LYS A 81 -6.84 -1.20 6.53
N GLU A 82 -5.72 -0.47 6.47
CA GLU A 82 -5.39 0.62 7.40
C GLU A 82 -6.43 1.74 7.34
N ASP A 83 -6.80 2.20 6.14
CA ASP A 83 -7.81 3.25 5.94
C ASP A 83 -9.16 2.85 6.58
N LYS A 84 -9.59 1.61 6.38
CA LYS A 84 -10.82 1.07 7.01
C LYS A 84 -10.72 1.03 8.54
N ILE A 85 -9.54 0.74 9.09
CA ILE A 85 -9.31 0.77 10.53
C ILE A 85 -9.40 2.21 11.03
N TYR A 86 -8.75 3.16 10.36
CA TYR A 86 -8.81 4.58 10.70
C TYR A 86 -10.24 5.12 10.69
N GLU A 87 -11.01 4.86 9.62
CA GLU A 87 -12.43 5.26 9.55
C GLU A 87 -13.26 4.68 10.71
N LYS A 88 -12.99 3.43 11.10
CA LYS A 88 -13.69 2.78 12.22
C LYS A 88 -13.32 3.45 13.55
N VAL A 89 -12.06 3.80 13.76
CA VAL A 89 -11.58 4.47 14.97
C VAL A 89 -12.18 5.88 15.08
N GLU A 90 -12.23 6.65 13.99
CA GLU A 90 -12.87 7.97 13.97
C GLU A 90 -14.37 7.87 14.27
N LYS A 91 -15.08 6.91 13.67
CA LYS A 91 -16.51 6.66 13.98
C LYS A 91 -16.75 6.30 15.45
N VAL A 92 -15.83 5.56 16.07
CA VAL A 92 -15.90 5.24 17.50
C VAL A 92 -15.60 6.46 18.37
N ASN A 93 -14.65 7.32 17.99
CA ASN A 93 -14.32 8.53 18.72
C ASN A 93 -15.40 9.62 18.61
N ASN A 94 -16.13 9.68 17.49
CA ASN A 94 -17.26 10.60 17.28
C ASN A 94 -18.53 10.21 18.05
N LYS A 95 -18.61 8.97 18.56
CA LYS A 95 -19.56 8.65 19.64
C LYS A 95 -18.99 9.25 20.91
N GLY A 96 -19.40 10.49 21.22
CA GLY A 96 -18.97 11.21 22.42
C GLY A 96 -18.91 10.26 23.61
N LYS A 97 -17.71 10.05 24.16
CA LYS A 97 -17.50 9.12 25.26
C LYS A 97 -18.22 9.70 26.47
N ILE A 98 -19.40 9.15 26.80
CA ILE A 98 -20.06 9.50 28.04
C ILE A 98 -19.17 9.09 29.21
N GLY A 99 -18.77 10.06 30.02
CA GLY A 99 -17.97 9.82 31.20
C GLY A 99 -18.73 8.98 32.22
N ARG A 100 -18.05 8.06 32.90
CA ARG A 100 -18.65 7.22 33.95
C ARG A 100 -19.44 8.03 35.00
N ASN A 101 -19.02 9.27 35.28
CA ASN A 101 -19.66 10.13 36.27
C ASN A 101 -20.72 11.09 35.69
N ASP A 102 -20.86 11.19 34.37
CA ASP A 102 -21.79 12.13 33.72
C ASP A 102 -23.25 11.71 33.95
N PRO A 103 -24.22 12.66 33.88
CA PRO A 103 -25.63 12.33 33.93
C PRO A 103 -26.02 11.30 32.86
N CYS A 104 -26.79 10.28 33.26
CA CYS A 104 -27.17 9.20 32.37
C CYS A 104 -28.18 9.67 31.30
N PRO A 105 -27.96 9.39 30.00
CA PRO A 105 -28.75 9.92 28.89
C PRO A 105 -30.14 9.28 28.80
N CYS A 106 -30.45 8.29 29.64
CA CYS A 106 -31.78 7.69 29.73
C CYS A 106 -32.78 8.51 30.57
N GLY A 107 -32.42 9.74 30.99
CA GLY A 107 -33.29 10.63 31.76
C GLY A 107 -33.49 10.25 33.24
N SER A 108 -32.71 9.30 33.77
CA SER A 108 -32.88 8.84 35.16
C SER A 108 -32.33 9.79 36.22
N GLY A 109 -31.59 10.83 35.82
CA GLY A 109 -30.88 11.74 36.73
C GLY A 109 -29.68 11.12 37.47
N LYS A 110 -29.41 9.80 37.32
CA LYS A 110 -28.27 9.11 37.95
C LYS A 110 -26.99 9.29 37.13
N LYS A 111 -25.82 9.17 37.77
CA LYS A 111 -24.53 9.06 37.05
C LYS A 111 -24.54 7.82 36.14
N TYR A 112 -23.94 7.89 34.96
CA TYR A 112 -23.93 6.80 33.97
C TYR A 112 -23.44 5.47 34.57
N LYS A 113 -22.39 5.51 35.41
CA LYS A 113 -21.86 4.35 36.15
C LYS A 113 -22.81 3.72 37.17
N LYS A 114 -23.87 4.40 37.59
CA LYS A 114 -24.88 3.89 38.54
C LYS A 114 -26.22 3.59 37.85
N CYS A 115 -26.24 3.60 36.52
CA CYS A 115 -27.43 3.40 35.72
C CYS A 115 -27.10 2.49 34.53
N CYS A 116 -27.17 2.98 33.29
CA CYS A 116 -27.03 2.16 32.08
C CYS A 116 -25.66 1.47 31.90
N LEU A 117 -24.60 1.87 32.62
CA LEU A 117 -23.31 1.18 32.56
C LEU A 117 -23.25 -0.09 33.44
N ASN A 118 -24.04 -0.13 34.52
CA ASN A 118 -24.08 -1.26 35.48
C ASN A 118 -25.36 -2.11 35.31
N LYS A 119 -26.02 -2.01 34.15
CA LYS A 119 -27.13 -2.89 33.80
C LYS A 119 -26.62 -4.23 33.31
#